data_AF-W1YMQ2-F1
#
_entry.id   AF-W1YMQ2-F1
#
_cell.length_a   1.000
_cell.length_b   1.000
_cell.length_c   1.000
_cell.angle_alpha   90.00
_cell.angle_beta   90.00
_cell.angle_gamma   90.00
#
_symmetry.space_group_name_H-M   'P 1'
#
loop_
_entity.id
_entity.type
_entity.pdbx_description
1 polymer ?
#
loop_
_entity_poly.entity_id
_entity_poly.type
_entity_poly.pdbx_seq_one_letter_code
_entity_poly.pdbx_strand_id
1 'polypeptide(L)'
;NLNGQDIKTVMLTGDAEASANYIAKETGVSAVRAQLLPQDKLSVVQDIRSEYGPTMFVGDGINDAPVLAGADVGGAMGSGADAAIEAADVVVMRPSLTAIAHILDLS
;
A
#
# COMPACT_ATOMS: atom_id res chain seq x y z
N ASN A 1 -13.48 -7.15 -2.65
CA ASN A 1 -12.29 -7.83 -3.19
C ASN A 1 -11.84 -7.02 -4.40
N LEU A 2 -10.72 -6.31 -4.29
CA LEU A 2 -10.29 -5.29 -5.26
C LEU A 2 -9.84 -5.88 -6.61
N ASN A 3 -9.43 -7.15 -6.62
CA ASN A 3 -8.97 -7.82 -7.83
C ASN A 3 -10.09 -8.04 -8.88
N GLY A 4 -11.35 -7.82 -8.50
CA GLY A 4 -12.49 -7.90 -9.42
C GLY A 4 -12.72 -6.64 -10.27
N GLN A 5 -11.92 -5.58 -10.08
CA GLN A 5 -12.06 -4.29 -10.75
C GLN A 5 -10.84 -3.95 -11.65
N ASP A 6 -10.11 -4.95 -12.16
CA ASP A 6 -8.82 -4.79 -12.88
C ASP A 6 -7.68 -4.15 -12.06
N ILE A 7 -7.86 -4.03 -10.74
CA ILE A 7 -6.85 -3.49 -9.82
C ILE A 7 -5.96 -4.64 -9.31
N LYS A 8 -4.65 -4.55 -9.58
CA LYS A 8 -3.68 -5.48 -8.98
C LYS A 8 -3.25 -5.00 -7.60
N THR A 9 -3.49 -5.83 -6.59
CA THR A 9 -3.05 -5.58 -5.22
C THR A 9 -1.70 -6.24 -4.93
N VAL A 10 -0.74 -5.49 -4.41
CA VAL A 10 0.60 -5.98 -4.07
C VAL A 10 0.94 -5.60 -2.62
N MET A 11 1.37 -6.58 -1.83
CA MET A 11 1.81 -6.37 -0.45
C MET A 11 3.33 -6.18 -0.39
N LEU A 12 3.78 -5.09 0.23
CA LEU A 12 5.19 -4.81 0.52
C LEU A 12 5.43 -4.92 2.02
N THR A 13 6.33 -5.80 2.48
CA THR A 13 6.63 -5.98 3.90
C THR A 13 8.10 -6.29 4.16
N GLY A 14 8.58 -5.91 5.35
CA GLY A 14 9.90 -6.32 5.87
C GLY A 14 9.88 -7.68 6.57
N ASP A 15 8.71 -8.28 6.77
CA ASP A 15 8.57 -9.57 7.44
C ASP A 15 9.12 -10.74 6.61
N ALA A 16 9.30 -11.87 7.28
CA ALA A 16 9.64 -13.13 6.63
C ALA A 16 8.56 -13.56 5.63
N GLU A 17 9.01 -14.19 4.54
CA GLU A 17 8.16 -14.58 3.41
C GLU A 17 7.00 -15.51 3.82
N ALA A 18 7.25 -16.41 4.78
CA ALA A 18 6.21 -17.31 5.30
C ALA A 18 5.04 -16.54 5.95
N SER A 19 5.34 -15.55 6.77
CA SER A 19 4.33 -14.70 7.43
C SER A 19 3.60 -13.82 6.40
N ALA A 20 4.35 -13.22 5.47
CA ALA A 20 3.78 -12.39 4.42
C ALA A 20 2.79 -13.17 3.53
N ASN A 21 3.19 -14.38 3.10
CA ASN A 21 2.35 -15.26 2.30
C ASN A 21 1.11 -15.76 3.05
N TYR A 22 1.20 -15.94 4.36
CA TYR A 22 0.05 -16.28 5.20
C TYR A 22 -0.99 -15.15 5.18
N ILE A 23 -0.58 -13.91 5.48
CA ILE A 23 -1.48 -12.75 5.45
C ILE A 23 -2.01 -12.48 4.04
N ALA A 24 -1.20 -12.71 3.01
CA ALA A 24 -1.62 -12.53 1.64
C ALA A 24 -2.78 -13.45 1.24
N LYS A 25 -2.76 -14.71 1.71
CA LYS A 25 -3.86 -15.65 1.50
C LYS A 25 -5.14 -15.22 2.21
N GLU A 26 -5.03 -14.72 3.45
CA GLU A 26 -6.19 -14.26 4.24
C GLU A 26 -6.83 -13.00 3.64
N THR A 27 -6.02 -12.12 3.05
CA THR A 27 -6.46 -10.83 2.50
C THR A 27 -6.81 -10.88 1.02
N GLY A 28 -6.35 -11.91 0.30
CA GLY A 28 -6.58 -12.08 -1.13
C GLY A 28 -5.74 -11.15 -2.01
N VAL A 29 -4.59 -10.66 -1.55
CA VAL A 29 -3.70 -9.84 -2.39
C VAL A 29 -3.09 -10.66 -3.54
N SER A 30 -2.90 -10.02 -4.69
CA SER A 30 -2.44 -10.70 -5.91
C SER A 30 -0.96 -11.05 -5.90
N ALA A 31 -0.12 -10.29 -5.20
CA ALA A 31 1.31 -10.55 -5.10
C ALA A 31 1.90 -10.04 -3.77
N VAL A 32 3.07 -10.59 -3.43
CA VAL A 32 3.83 -10.25 -2.22
C VAL A 32 5.28 -9.95 -2.59
N ARG A 33 5.86 -8.96 -1.91
CA ARG A 33 7.30 -8.69 -1.82
C ARG A 33 7.66 -8.56 -0.35
N ALA A 34 8.38 -9.55 0.17
CA ALA A 34 8.73 -9.69 1.58
C ALA A 34 10.21 -9.40 1.82
N GLN A 35 10.61 -9.28 3.09
CA GLN A 35 12.00 -9.01 3.52
C GLN A 35 12.60 -7.73 2.92
N LEU A 36 11.75 -6.72 2.65
CA LEU A 36 12.19 -5.44 2.10
C LEU A 36 12.73 -4.50 3.19
N LEU A 37 13.83 -3.82 2.89
CA LEU A 37 14.25 -2.65 3.66
C LEU A 37 13.44 -1.41 3.24
N PRO A 38 13.36 -0.35 4.07
CA PRO A 38 12.61 0.86 3.70
C PRO A 38 13.00 1.44 2.35
N GLN A 39 14.29 1.44 2.01
CA GLN A 39 14.79 1.91 0.71
C GLN A 39 14.37 1.01 -0.46
N ASP A 40 14.19 -0.29 -0.23
CA ASP A 40 13.79 -1.25 -1.27
C ASP A 40 12.30 -1.09 -1.62
N LYS A 41 11.48 -0.61 -0.67
CA LYS A 41 10.06 -0.36 -0.96
C LYS A 41 9.89 0.67 -2.08
N LEU A 42 10.73 1.71 -2.12
CA LEU A 42 10.62 2.77 -3.12
C LEU A 42 10.93 2.25 -4.53
N SER A 43 12.00 1.46 -4.69
CA SER A 43 12.33 0.86 -5.99
C SER A 43 11.23 -0.10 -6.44
N VAL A 44 10.70 -0.92 -5.53
CA VAL A 44 9.61 -1.85 -5.84
C VAL A 44 8.35 -1.11 -6.29
N VAL A 45 7.99 0.01 -5.66
CA VAL A 45 6.84 0.83 -6.11
C VAL A 45 7.08 1.40 -7.51
N GLN A 46 8.30 1.87 -7.82
CA GLN A 46 8.65 2.35 -9.16
C GLN A 46 8.60 1.24 -10.22
N ASP A 47 9.03 0.03 -9.88
CA ASP A 47 8.94 -1.14 -10.76
C ASP A 47 7.49 -1.50 -11.05
N ILE A 48 6.64 -1.58 -10.01
CA ILE A 48 5.21 -1.85 -10.12
C ILE A 48 4.53 -0.78 -10.99
N ARG A 49 4.83 0.49 -10.75
CA ARG A 49 4.30 1.61 -11.54
C ARG A 49 4.70 1.51 -13.02
N SER A 50 5.93 1.10 -13.29
CA SER A 50 6.44 0.95 -14.65
C SER A 50 5.81 -0.25 -15.38
N GLU A 51 5.50 -1.32 -14.65
CA GLU A 51 4.90 -2.55 -15.19
C GLU A 51 3.38 -2.43 -15.37
N TYR A 52 2.69 -1.79 -14.43
CA TYR A 52 1.22 -1.79 -14.34
C TYR A 52 0.57 -0.42 -14.51
N GLY A 53 1.34 0.66 -14.55
CA GLY A 53 0.83 2.02 -14.70
C GLY A 53 0.56 2.72 -13.37
N PRO A 54 -0.37 3.70 -13.34
CA PRO A 54 -0.62 4.53 -12.16
C PRO A 54 -0.85 3.70 -10.89
N THR A 55 -0.13 4.01 -9.83
CA THR A 55 -0.11 3.20 -8.60
C THR A 55 -0.51 4.03 -7.38
N MET A 56 -1.43 3.47 -6.58
CA MET A 56 -1.74 3.97 -5.24
C MET A 56 -0.93 3.18 -4.21
N PHE A 57 -0.16 3.87 -3.38
CA PHE A 57 0.53 3.25 -2.24
C PHE A 57 -0.24 3.54 -0.95
N VAL A 58 -0.44 2.52 -0.11
CA VAL A 58 -1.09 2.69 1.20
C VAL A 58 -0.18 2.20 2.33
N GLY A 59 0.14 3.07 3.28
CA GLY A 59 1.03 2.77 4.41
C GLY A 59 0.62 3.45 5.71
N ASP A 60 1.41 3.27 6.78
CA ASP A 60 1.16 3.91 8.08
C ASP A 60 1.58 5.40 8.13
N GLY A 61 2.31 5.83 7.09
CA GLY A 61 2.75 7.20 6.85
C GLY A 61 3.87 7.72 7.77
N ILE A 62 4.24 6.99 8.82
CA ILE A 62 5.40 7.34 9.66
C ILE A 62 6.68 6.80 9.02
N ASN A 63 6.64 5.53 8.59
CA ASN A 63 7.82 4.85 8.04
C ASN A 63 7.88 4.90 6.51
N ASP A 64 6.75 5.22 5.89
CA ASP A 64 6.57 5.11 4.44
C ASP A 64 6.43 6.47 3.73
N ALA A 65 6.72 7.59 4.40
CA ALA A 65 6.63 8.93 3.82
C ALA A 65 7.38 9.10 2.47
N PRO A 66 8.62 8.58 2.29
CA PRO A 66 9.29 8.65 0.99
C PRO A 66 8.58 7.83 -0.11
N VAL A 67 7.91 6.75 0.28
CA VAL A 67 7.20 5.85 -0.64
C VAL A 67 5.87 6.47 -1.06
N LEU A 68 5.16 7.12 -0.12
CA LEU A 68 3.95 7.90 -0.40
C LEU A 68 4.20 9.00 -1.44
N ALA A 69 5.31 9.74 -1.32
CA ALA A 69 5.69 10.78 -2.28
C ALA A 69 6.11 10.24 -3.65
N GLY A 70 6.47 8.96 -3.76
CA GLY A 70 6.87 8.31 -5.00
C GLY A 70 5.72 7.63 -5.76
N ALA A 71 4.56 7.49 -5.13
CA ALA A 71 3.35 6.94 -5.75
C ALA A 71 2.57 8.03 -6.51
N ASP A 72 1.69 7.61 -7.42
CA ASP A 72 0.78 8.56 -8.09
C ASP A 72 -0.35 9.01 -7.15
N VAL A 73 -0.71 8.16 -6.18
CA VAL A 73 -1.64 8.48 -5.09
C VAL A 73 -1.11 7.89 -3.78
N GLY A 74 -0.98 8.73 -2.76
CA GLY A 74 -0.58 8.32 -1.40
C GLY A 74 -1.79 8.13 -0.48
N GLY A 75 -1.91 6.96 0.15
CA GLY A 75 -2.90 6.67 1.17
C GLY A 75 -2.25 6.42 2.54
N ALA A 76 -2.69 7.13 3.58
CA ALA A 76 -2.23 6.86 4.95
C ALA A 76 -3.31 6.12 5.75
N MET A 77 -2.95 5.06 6.47
CA MET A 77 -3.81 4.34 7.42
C MET A 77 -3.31 4.53 8.85
N GLY A 78 -4.18 5.01 9.75
CA GLY A 78 -3.88 5.06 11.18
C GLY A 78 -4.11 6.44 11.81
N SER A 79 -3.48 6.67 12.96
CA SER A 79 -3.77 7.78 13.88
C SER A 79 -3.41 9.18 13.38
N GLY A 80 -3.10 9.35 12.09
CA GLY A 80 -2.79 10.66 11.54
C GLY A 80 -1.58 11.28 12.22
N ALA A 81 -0.40 10.65 12.11
CA ALA A 81 0.83 11.39 12.35
C ALA A 81 0.82 12.59 11.38
N ASP A 82 1.08 13.80 11.87
CA ASP A 82 0.93 15.04 11.07
C ASP A 82 1.67 14.94 9.71
N ALA A 83 2.83 14.29 9.69
CA ALA A 83 3.62 14.03 8.48
C ALA A 83 2.92 13.12 7.45
N ALA A 84 2.12 12.16 7.91
CA ALA A 84 1.35 11.26 7.04
C ALA A 84 0.14 11.98 6.43
N ILE A 85 -0.49 12.88 7.19
CA ILE A 85 -1.62 13.70 6.72
C ILE A 85 -1.14 14.71 5.66
N GLU A 86 0.03 15.32 5.87
CA GLU A 86 0.57 16.30 4.92
C GLU A 86 1.06 15.68 3.59
N ALA A 87 1.46 14.40 3.60
CA ALA A 87 2.03 13.72 2.45
C ALA A 87 1.06 12.80 1.68
N ALA A 88 -0.13 12.50 2.23
CA ALA A 88 -1.09 11.58 1.62
C ALA A 88 -2.27 12.33 0.99
N ASP A 89 -2.70 11.89 -0.20
CA ASP A 89 -3.90 12.36 -0.86
C ASP A 89 -5.18 11.88 -0.16
N VAL A 90 -5.12 10.72 0.50
CA VAL A 90 -6.25 10.12 1.23
C VAL A 90 -5.81 9.61 2.59
N VAL A 91 -6.56 9.94 3.64
CA VAL A 91 -6.29 9.48 5.01
C VAL A 91 -7.44 8.63 5.52
N VAL A 92 -7.14 7.39 5.88
CA VAL A 92 -8.06 6.44 6.50
C VAL A 92 -7.89 6.49 8.03
N MET A 93 -8.81 7.19 8.70
CA MET A 93 -8.76 7.38 10.17
C MET A 93 -8.94 6.09 10.99
N ARG A 94 -9.53 5.03 10.41
CA ARG A 94 -9.64 3.72 11.05
C ARG A 94 -8.82 2.70 10.28
N PRO A 95 -7.75 2.12 10.85
CA PRO A 95 -6.91 1.17 10.14
C PRO A 95 -7.74 -0.07 9.79
N SER A 96 -8.10 -0.19 8.51
CA SER A 96 -8.87 -1.31 7.98
C SER A 96 -8.59 -1.44 6.49
N LEU A 97 -8.11 -2.61 6.07
CA LEU A 97 -7.92 -2.92 4.65
C LEU A 97 -9.25 -2.84 3.88
N THR A 98 -10.37 -3.11 4.55
CA THR A 98 -11.71 -2.94 3.97
C THR A 98 -12.02 -1.48 3.64
N ALA A 99 -11.48 -0.52 4.41
CA ALA A 99 -11.69 0.90 4.14
C ALA A 99 -11.00 1.36 2.84
N ILE A 100 -9.85 0.78 2.49
CA ILE A 100 -9.21 1.02 1.18
C ILE A 100 -10.13 0.53 0.06
N ALA A 101 -10.74 -0.65 0.23
CA ALA A 101 -11.67 -1.17 -0.76
C ALA A 101 -12.90 -0.27 -0.95
N HIS A 102 -13.40 0.36 0.11
CA HIS A 102 -14.49 1.33 0.03
C HIS A 102 -14.10 2.63 -0.66
N ILE A 103 -12.87 3.13 -0.48
CA ILE A 103 -12.39 4.35 -1.16
C ILE A 103 -12.38 4.16 -2.68
N LEU A 104 -11.95 2.99 -3.14
CA LEU A 104 -11.91 2.66 -4.56
C LEU A 104 -13.31 2.42 -5.17
N ASP A 105 -14.32 2.13 -4.36
CA ASP A 105 -15.71 1.89 -4.78
C ASP A 105 -16.56 3.18 -4.81
N LEU A 106 -16.02 4.31 -4.35
CA LEU A 106 -16.69 5.62 -4.28
C LEU A 106 -16.56 6.45 -5.57
N SER A 107 -15.75 6.00 -6.54
CA SER A 107 -15.56 6.61 -7.86
C SER A 107 -16.50 6.03 -8.91
#